data_AF-A0AAX3K914-F1
#
_entry.id   AF-A0AAX3K914-F1
#
_cell.length_a   1.000
_cell.length_b   1.000
_cell.length_c   1.000
_cell.angle_alpha   90.00
_cell.angle_beta   90.00
_cell.angle_gamma   90.00
#
_symmetry.space_group_name_H-M   'P 1'
#
loop_
_entity.id
_entity.type
_entity.pdbx_description
1 polymer ?
#
loop_
_entity_poly.entity_id
_entity_poly.type
_entity_poly.pdbx_seq_one_letter_code
_entity_poly.pdbx_strand_id
1 'polypeptide(L)'
;MEKINFDDKLYNILNGNEKLLQFFINNGFDQLKNEKMLKTMGKMVSLNMALKVRGINKAAFEEKLDLFLNDEHSTVDKSLEEEKIISGDVIVKGVLPCPLKIPILEAFDKFVEDEKTNDLTIGYELKSANLGLDWIENDIDSGDINKVADIMISAGFELFFDKDKFGKFFEEDKFYIENKQMNKDFDNEKICLRDPKNIYNIIAVVPCVFLVNENNLNGRKIPTSWEDLLFSGDYIDSVAIPLSDLDMFNALVVNIYAKWGIKGIKALAKIYKKSLHPAEMVKKKGDSKNNPLVSITPYFFTQMVSRSSALKVVWPKDGAIISPVFIMAKKDNEKAQKVVEFFRNEDVGKLLSSNGKFPTTVYGVDNMMNKDYGFLFCGWDYIHNNDIVKVMEESERIFNEEILK
;
A
#
# COMPACT_ATOMS: atom_id res chain seq x y z
N MET A 1 26.89 2.78 10.57
CA MET A 1 27.59 2.89 9.26
C MET A 1 27.95 4.36 8.99
N GLU A 2 29.00 4.64 8.22
CA GLU A 2 29.29 6.01 7.77
C GLU A 2 28.13 6.55 6.94
N LYS A 3 27.64 7.74 7.29
CA LYS A 3 26.54 8.40 6.60
C LYS A 3 26.90 8.57 5.13
N ILE A 4 26.02 8.14 4.21
CA ILE A 4 26.26 8.30 2.77
C ILE A 4 26.50 9.79 2.48
N ASN A 5 27.64 10.07 1.85
CA ASN A 5 28.01 11.43 1.49
C ASN A 5 27.30 11.82 0.19
N PHE A 6 26.36 12.77 0.28
CA PHE A 6 25.57 13.24 -0.86
C PHE A 6 26.39 14.01 -1.90
N ASP A 7 27.61 14.46 -1.56
CA ASP A 7 28.51 15.10 -2.51
C ASP A 7 29.43 14.10 -3.23
N ASP A 8 29.40 12.82 -2.84
CA ASP A 8 30.14 11.77 -3.50
C ASP A 8 29.48 11.33 -4.82
N LYS A 9 30.29 10.74 -5.70
CA LYS A 9 29.89 10.28 -7.02
C LYS A 9 28.97 9.06 -6.90
N LEU A 10 27.93 9.01 -7.74
CA LEU A 10 27.00 7.88 -7.79
C LEU A 10 27.72 6.54 -7.97
N TYR A 11 28.80 6.50 -8.76
CA TYR A 11 29.60 5.30 -8.92
C TYR A 11 30.23 4.85 -7.61
N ASN A 12 30.79 5.77 -6.81
CA ASN A 12 31.43 5.42 -5.54
C ASN A 12 30.41 4.91 -4.51
N ILE A 13 29.21 5.49 -4.53
CA ILE A 13 28.11 5.12 -3.63
C ILE A 13 27.53 3.75 -4.03
N LEU A 14 27.34 3.48 -5.33
CA LEU A 14 26.54 2.35 -5.82
C LEU A 14 27.36 1.16 -6.32
N ASN A 15 28.63 1.35 -6.68
CA ASN A 15 29.43 0.29 -7.28
C ASN A 15 29.69 -0.85 -6.29
N GLY A 16 29.26 -2.06 -6.65
CA GLY A 16 29.38 -3.24 -5.79
C GLY A 16 28.27 -3.38 -4.74
N ASN A 17 27.26 -2.50 -4.74
CA ASN A 17 26.09 -2.61 -3.87
C ASN A 17 24.80 -2.68 -4.71
N GLU A 18 24.42 -3.88 -5.14
CA GLU A 18 23.26 -4.12 -6.01
C GLU A 18 21.93 -3.73 -5.35
N LYS A 19 21.80 -3.94 -4.03
CA LYS A 19 20.59 -3.56 -3.29
C LYS A 19 20.41 -2.04 -3.27
N LEU A 20 21.49 -1.30 -2.99
CA LEU A 20 21.47 0.15 -3.03
C LEU A 20 21.24 0.67 -4.45
N LEU A 21 21.78 0.01 -5.46
CA LEU A 21 21.49 0.32 -6.87
C LEU A 21 20.00 0.17 -7.19
N GLN A 22 19.37 -0.92 -6.75
CA GLN A 22 17.92 -1.14 -6.93
C GLN A 22 17.09 -0.11 -6.17
N PHE A 23 17.46 0.23 -4.94
CA PHE A 23 16.81 1.32 -4.20
C PHE A 23 16.83 2.63 -4.99
N PHE A 24 17.98 2.99 -5.61
CA PHE A 24 18.08 4.19 -6.44
C PHE A 24 17.20 4.10 -7.68
N ILE A 25 17.20 2.96 -8.38
CA ILE A 25 16.35 2.73 -9.56
C ILE A 25 14.87 2.95 -9.19
N ASN A 26 14.40 2.30 -8.12
CA ASN A 26 13.02 2.38 -7.64
C ASN A 26 12.65 3.77 -7.08
N ASN A 27 13.64 4.63 -6.79
CA ASN A 27 13.43 5.99 -6.33
C ASN A 27 13.80 7.04 -7.39
N GLY A 28 13.56 6.70 -8.66
CA GLY A 28 13.58 7.66 -9.77
C GLY A 28 14.90 7.72 -10.52
N PHE A 29 15.77 6.72 -10.42
CA PHE A 29 17.01 6.62 -11.18
C PHE A 29 17.01 5.48 -12.22
N ASP A 30 15.92 5.32 -12.98
CA ASP A 30 15.75 4.27 -14.01
C ASP A 30 16.89 4.11 -15.01
N GLN A 31 17.57 5.19 -15.37
CA GLN A 31 18.74 5.19 -16.25
C GLN A 31 19.90 4.33 -15.72
N LEU A 32 19.93 4.05 -14.41
CA LEU A 32 20.91 3.18 -13.79
C LEU A 32 20.65 1.69 -14.06
N LYS A 33 19.48 1.32 -14.62
CA LYS A 33 19.22 -0.02 -15.19
C LYS A 33 20.22 -0.36 -16.29
N ASN A 34 20.79 0.65 -16.96
CA ASN A 34 21.88 0.47 -17.91
C ASN A 34 23.23 0.55 -17.21
N GLU A 35 23.93 -0.58 -17.06
CA GLU A 35 25.26 -0.62 -16.43
C GLU A 35 26.28 0.35 -17.02
N LYS A 36 26.22 0.62 -18.33
CA LYS A 36 27.12 1.57 -18.98
C LYS A 36 26.90 2.99 -18.45
N MET A 37 25.68 3.36 -18.05
CA MET A 37 25.36 4.67 -17.49
C MET A 37 25.95 4.84 -16.09
N LEU A 38 25.91 3.79 -15.26
CA LEU A 38 26.56 3.81 -13.94
C LEU A 38 28.09 3.96 -14.08
N LYS A 39 28.71 3.19 -14.99
CA LYS A 39 30.17 3.19 -15.22
C LYS A 39 30.69 4.49 -15.87
N THR A 40 29.83 5.26 -16.54
CA THR A 40 30.20 6.52 -17.23
C THR A 40 29.69 7.74 -16.47
N MET A 41 28.39 8.01 -16.53
CA MET A 41 27.74 9.15 -15.86
C MET A 41 27.91 9.08 -14.33
N GLY A 42 27.84 7.88 -13.75
CA GLY A 42 27.97 7.71 -12.30
C GLY A 42 29.31 8.15 -11.75
N LYS A 43 30.39 8.13 -12.55
CA LYS A 43 31.72 8.64 -12.14
C LYS A 43 31.83 10.16 -12.19
N MET A 44 30.94 10.82 -12.94
CA MET A 44 30.97 12.27 -13.17
C MET A 44 29.99 13.02 -12.28
N VAL A 45 28.84 12.42 -11.96
CA VAL A 45 27.72 13.09 -11.28
C VAL A 45 27.67 12.69 -9.80
N SER A 46 27.55 13.67 -8.90
CA SER A 46 27.32 13.42 -7.47
C SER A 46 25.84 13.12 -7.18
N LEU A 47 25.56 12.49 -6.05
CA LEU A 47 24.19 12.24 -5.61
C LEU A 47 23.35 13.52 -5.55
N ASN A 48 23.85 14.59 -4.91
CA ASN A 48 23.18 15.90 -4.85
C ASN A 48 22.84 16.45 -6.25
N MET A 49 23.78 16.35 -7.19
CA MET A 49 23.57 16.85 -8.55
C MET A 49 22.51 16.04 -9.28
N ALA A 50 22.53 14.71 -9.13
CA ALA A 50 21.55 13.84 -9.75
C ALA A 50 20.13 14.06 -9.18
N LEU A 51 19.99 14.23 -7.87
CA LEU A 51 18.71 14.57 -7.23
C LEU A 51 18.16 15.89 -7.77
N LYS A 52 19.03 16.92 -7.89
CA LYS A 52 18.67 18.23 -8.41
C LYS A 52 18.19 18.16 -9.86
N VAL A 53 18.92 17.46 -10.72
CA VAL A 53 18.56 17.30 -12.15
C VAL A 53 17.23 16.57 -12.32
N ARG A 54 16.92 15.63 -11.41
CA ARG A 54 15.67 14.86 -11.43
C ARG A 54 14.51 15.52 -10.69
N GLY A 55 14.72 16.68 -10.08
CA GLY A 55 13.71 17.34 -9.25
C GLY A 55 13.33 16.55 -7.99
N ILE A 56 14.19 15.62 -7.55
CA ILE A 56 13.96 14.80 -6.35
C ILE A 56 14.34 15.63 -5.12
N ASN A 57 13.45 15.69 -4.13
CA ASN A 57 13.71 16.42 -2.89
C ASN A 57 14.81 15.72 -2.08
N LYS A 58 15.93 16.41 -1.85
CA LYS A 58 17.07 15.87 -1.10
C LYS A 58 16.69 15.35 0.28
N ALA A 59 15.95 16.13 1.07
CA ALA A 59 15.62 15.75 2.44
C ALA A 59 14.70 14.52 2.48
N ALA A 60 13.75 14.41 1.55
CA ALA A 60 12.88 13.24 1.45
C ALA A 60 13.65 12.00 0.94
N PHE A 61 14.60 12.18 0.01
CA PHE A 61 15.45 11.09 -0.45
C PHE A 61 16.41 10.61 0.65
N GLU A 62 16.99 11.54 1.42
CA GLU A 62 17.82 11.23 2.59
C GLU A 62 17.02 10.49 3.65
N GLU A 63 15.78 10.92 3.95
CA GLU A 63 14.90 10.21 4.88
C GLU A 63 14.57 8.78 4.40
N LYS A 64 14.25 8.59 3.11
CA LYS A 64 14.04 7.25 2.53
C LYS A 64 15.28 6.38 2.54
N LEU A 65 16.43 6.97 2.23
CA LEU A 65 17.72 6.29 2.20
C LEU A 65 18.14 5.88 3.60
N ASP A 66 17.97 6.76 4.58
CA ASP A 66 18.22 6.46 6.00
C ASP A 66 17.28 5.35 6.48
N LEU A 67 16.00 5.37 6.10
CA LEU A 67 15.07 4.28 6.42
C LEU A 67 15.50 2.95 5.77
N PHE A 68 15.90 2.97 4.50
CA PHE A 68 16.40 1.79 3.79
C PHE A 68 17.66 1.21 4.43
N LEU A 69 18.62 2.07 4.81
CA LEU A 69 19.86 1.66 5.48
C LEU A 69 19.64 1.24 6.94
N ASN A 70 18.64 1.81 7.62
CA ASN A 70 18.30 1.43 8.99
C ASN A 70 17.46 0.13 9.04
N ASP A 71 16.70 -0.20 7.99
CA ASP A 71 16.02 -1.51 7.83
C ASP A 71 17.06 -2.66 7.74
N GLU A 72 18.31 -2.39 7.30
CA GLU A 72 19.43 -3.35 7.37
C GLU A 72 20.00 -3.56 8.78
N HIS A 73 19.66 -2.70 9.75
CA HIS A 73 20.21 -2.74 11.10
C HIS A 73 19.20 -3.16 12.19
N SER A 74 17.90 -3.25 11.88
CA SER A 74 16.89 -3.77 12.82
C SER A 74 16.82 -5.29 12.94
N THR A 75 17.72 -6.03 12.28
CA THR A 75 17.99 -7.43 12.59
C THR A 75 19.48 -7.67 12.46
N VAL A 76 20.05 -8.33 13.47
CA VAL A 76 21.40 -8.93 13.46
C VAL A 76 21.78 -9.39 12.05
N ASP A 77 22.88 -8.82 11.54
CA ASP A 77 23.79 -9.35 10.51
C ASP A 77 23.30 -10.64 9.81
N LYS A 78 22.41 -10.47 8.82
CA LYS A 78 21.93 -11.53 7.90
C LYS A 78 22.07 -11.11 6.43
N SER A 79 22.97 -10.17 6.12
CA SER A 79 23.22 -9.71 4.76
C SER A 79 24.22 -10.58 3.97
N LEU A 80 24.58 -11.75 4.51
CA LEU A 80 25.28 -12.84 3.81
C LEU A 80 24.55 -14.17 4.03
N GLU A 81 23.23 -14.21 3.89
CA GLU A 81 22.52 -15.47 3.68
C GLU A 81 22.33 -15.64 2.17
N GLU A 82 22.96 -16.68 1.62
CA GLU A 82 22.53 -17.38 0.40
C GLU A 82 21.00 -17.44 0.35
N GLU A 83 20.38 -17.39 -0.85
CA GLU A 83 18.92 -17.52 -1.02
C GLU A 83 18.35 -18.55 -0.05
N LYS A 84 17.71 -18.06 1.03
CA LYS A 84 17.28 -18.92 2.11
C LYS A 84 16.16 -19.76 1.55
N ILE A 85 16.39 -21.05 1.33
CA ILE A 85 15.33 -21.97 0.90
C ILE A 85 14.27 -21.97 1.99
N ILE A 86 13.17 -21.27 1.73
CA ILE A 86 12.01 -21.22 2.62
C ILE A 86 11.36 -22.59 2.55
N SER A 87 11.29 -23.28 3.69
CA SER A 87 10.71 -24.60 3.81
C SER A 87 9.96 -24.72 5.12
N GLY A 88 8.97 -25.61 5.14
CA GLY A 88 8.10 -25.85 6.27
C GLY A 88 6.82 -26.55 5.83
N ASP A 89 6.01 -26.96 6.79
CA ASP A 89 4.66 -27.48 6.55
C ASP A 89 3.70 -26.42 5.98
N VAL A 90 3.98 -25.15 6.29
CA VAL A 90 3.25 -23.98 5.79
C VAL A 90 4.25 -22.94 5.31
N ILE A 91 4.06 -22.47 4.09
CA ILE A 91 4.82 -21.37 3.51
C ILE A 91 3.95 -20.11 3.46
N VAL A 92 4.43 -19.03 4.08
CA VAL A 92 3.75 -17.72 4.08
C VAL A 92 4.58 -16.73 3.27
N LYS A 93 4.00 -16.18 2.19
CA LYS A 93 4.64 -15.12 1.39
C LYS A 93 3.74 -13.90 1.32
N GLY A 94 4.32 -12.71 1.27
CA GLY A 94 3.48 -11.53 1.07
C GLY A 94 4.16 -10.21 1.30
N VAL A 95 3.36 -9.17 1.14
CA VAL A 95 3.73 -7.80 1.46
C VAL A 95 2.87 -7.28 2.61
N LEU A 96 3.51 -6.54 3.51
CA LEU A 96 2.86 -5.86 4.61
C LEU A 96 2.94 -4.33 4.41
N PRO A 97 1.92 -3.58 4.85
CA PRO A 97 2.00 -2.12 4.90
C PRO A 97 3.20 -1.66 5.73
N CYS A 98 4.01 -0.75 5.20
CA CYS A 98 5.28 -0.33 5.81
C CYS A 98 5.20 0.04 7.30
N PRO A 99 4.17 0.79 7.78
CA PRO A 99 4.07 1.15 9.20
C PRO A 99 3.78 -0.04 10.14
N LEU A 100 3.28 -1.15 9.60
CA LEU A 100 2.87 -2.33 10.36
C LEU A 100 3.85 -3.51 10.20
N LYS A 101 4.78 -3.45 9.25
CA LYS A 101 5.73 -4.53 8.94
C LYS A 101 6.46 -5.03 10.19
N ILE A 102 7.19 -4.15 10.88
CA ILE A 102 8.01 -4.51 12.04
C ILE A 102 7.17 -5.16 13.16
N PRO A 103 6.11 -4.53 13.68
CA PRO A 103 5.36 -5.12 14.79
C PRO A 103 4.67 -6.44 14.43
N ILE A 104 4.21 -6.60 13.17
CA ILE A 104 3.65 -7.88 12.71
C ILE A 104 4.73 -8.94 12.61
N LEU A 105 5.90 -8.61 12.05
CA LEU A 105 7.02 -9.55 11.92
C LEU A 105 7.50 -10.05 13.29
N GLU A 106 7.66 -9.15 14.28
CA GLU A 106 8.06 -9.54 15.63
C GLU A 106 7.03 -10.48 16.28
N ALA A 107 5.74 -10.18 16.13
CA ALA A 107 4.67 -11.04 16.63
C ALA A 107 4.63 -12.39 15.89
N PHE A 108 4.87 -12.39 14.58
CA PHE A 108 4.84 -13.59 13.76
C PHE A 108 6.06 -14.47 14.02
N ASP A 109 7.26 -13.91 14.19
CA ASP A 109 8.46 -14.63 14.60
C ASP A 109 8.26 -15.38 15.91
N LYS A 110 7.64 -14.72 16.89
CA LYS A 110 7.30 -15.36 18.16
C LYS A 110 6.31 -16.51 17.94
N PHE A 111 5.26 -16.29 17.16
CA PHE A 111 4.29 -17.34 16.83
C PHE A 111 4.94 -18.54 16.13
N VAL A 112 5.84 -18.29 15.17
CA VAL A 112 6.59 -19.35 14.48
C VAL A 112 7.45 -20.15 15.45
N GLU A 113 8.12 -19.49 16.41
CA GLU A 113 8.91 -20.18 17.42
C GLU A 113 8.04 -21.01 18.39
N ASP A 114 6.90 -20.46 18.82
CA ASP A 114 5.95 -21.16 19.69
C ASP A 114 5.37 -22.40 18.99
N GLU A 115 5.05 -22.31 17.68
CA GLU A 115 4.50 -23.41 16.89
C GLU A 115 5.48 -24.56 16.63
N LYS A 116 6.80 -24.32 16.71
CA LYS A 116 7.78 -25.43 16.67
C LYS A 116 7.58 -26.41 17.81
N THR A 117 7.09 -25.96 18.96
CA THR A 117 6.78 -26.84 20.11
C THR A 117 5.53 -27.70 19.88
N ASN A 118 4.72 -27.34 18.87
CA ASN A 118 3.52 -28.06 18.45
C ASN A 118 3.76 -28.88 17.15
N ASP A 119 5.02 -29.17 16.81
CA ASP A 119 5.42 -29.89 15.59
C ASP A 119 4.89 -29.26 14.28
N LEU A 120 4.75 -27.92 14.27
CA LEU A 120 4.40 -27.15 13.08
C LEU A 120 5.59 -26.30 12.65
N THR A 121 6.12 -26.57 11.46
CA THR A 121 7.19 -25.76 10.85
C THR A 121 6.61 -24.76 9.87
N ILE A 122 6.95 -23.48 10.05
CA ILE A 122 6.45 -22.39 9.22
C ILE A 122 7.64 -21.69 8.58
N GLY A 123 7.71 -21.71 7.26
CA GLY A 123 8.64 -20.91 6.49
C GLY A 123 7.94 -19.64 6.01
N TYR A 124 8.60 -18.48 6.08
CA TYR A 124 7.98 -17.26 5.60
C TYR A 124 8.94 -16.26 4.96
N GLU A 125 8.40 -15.44 4.07
CA GLU A 125 9.04 -14.26 3.49
C GLU A 125 8.00 -13.14 3.37
N LEU A 126 8.09 -12.17 4.28
CA LEU A 126 7.18 -11.04 4.35
C LEU A 126 7.98 -9.76 4.10
N LYS A 127 7.72 -9.12 2.97
CA LYS A 127 8.44 -7.92 2.52
C LYS A 127 7.58 -6.66 2.68
N SER A 128 8.21 -5.52 2.47
CA SER A 128 7.52 -4.24 2.39
C SER A 128 6.84 -4.11 1.01
N ALA A 129 5.62 -3.56 0.97
CA ALA A 129 4.87 -3.36 -0.28
C ALA A 129 5.64 -2.51 -1.32
N ASN A 130 6.53 -1.62 -0.88
CA ASN A 130 7.35 -0.80 -1.79
C ASN A 130 8.45 -1.56 -2.55
N LEU A 131 8.70 -2.84 -2.26
CA LEU A 131 9.70 -3.67 -2.94
C LEU A 131 9.12 -4.40 -4.16
N GLY A 132 7.84 -4.23 -4.46
CA GLY A 132 7.16 -4.90 -5.58
C GLY A 132 6.80 -6.36 -5.31
N LEU A 133 6.18 -6.99 -6.30
CA LEU A 133 5.56 -8.32 -6.19
C LEU A 133 6.20 -9.40 -7.07
N ASP A 134 7.14 -9.04 -7.95
CA ASP A 134 7.77 -9.93 -8.96
C ASP A 134 8.22 -11.29 -8.39
N TRP A 135 8.75 -11.30 -7.16
CA TRP A 135 9.24 -12.50 -6.50
C TRP A 135 8.13 -13.47 -6.05
N ILE A 136 6.92 -12.98 -5.78
CA ILE A 136 5.72 -13.81 -5.53
C ILE A 136 5.14 -14.23 -6.88
N GLU A 137 5.08 -13.32 -7.84
CA GLU A 137 4.51 -13.54 -9.17
C GLU A 137 5.22 -14.67 -9.94
N ASN A 138 6.55 -14.72 -9.86
CA ASN A 138 7.34 -15.79 -10.49
C ASN A 138 6.92 -17.21 -10.06
N ASP A 139 6.52 -17.40 -8.79
CA ASP A 139 6.04 -18.70 -8.31
C ASP A 139 4.66 -19.04 -8.89
N ILE A 140 3.81 -18.03 -9.06
CA ILE A 140 2.43 -18.13 -9.56
C ILE A 140 2.41 -18.37 -11.07
N ASP A 141 3.25 -17.65 -11.82
CA ASP A 141 3.37 -17.72 -13.28
C ASP A 141 3.76 -19.12 -13.78
N SER A 142 4.30 -19.96 -12.89
CA SER A 142 4.57 -21.37 -13.18
C SER A 142 3.31 -22.20 -13.45
N GLY A 143 2.14 -21.76 -12.98
CA GLY A 143 0.87 -22.48 -13.06
C GLY A 143 0.79 -23.75 -12.20
N ASP A 144 1.81 -24.01 -11.38
CA ASP A 144 1.90 -25.15 -10.46
C ASP A 144 1.54 -24.71 -9.03
N ILE A 145 0.39 -25.18 -8.54
CA ILE A 145 -0.11 -24.86 -7.20
C ILE A 145 0.87 -25.25 -6.09
N ASN A 146 1.79 -26.19 -6.33
CA ASN A 146 2.79 -26.62 -5.34
C ASN A 146 3.91 -25.58 -5.14
N LYS A 147 4.13 -24.69 -6.11
CA LYS A 147 5.11 -23.60 -6.00
C LYS A 147 4.52 -22.36 -5.34
N VAL A 148 3.21 -22.16 -5.48
CA VAL A 148 2.49 -21.06 -4.81
C VAL A 148 2.56 -21.25 -3.29
N ALA A 149 2.75 -20.18 -2.53
CA ALA A 149 2.75 -20.24 -1.06
C ALA A 149 1.41 -20.73 -0.51
N ASP A 150 1.42 -21.38 0.66
CA ASP A 150 0.20 -21.84 1.33
C ASP A 150 -0.65 -20.68 1.84
N ILE A 151 -0.02 -19.57 2.23
CA ILE A 151 -0.67 -18.32 2.60
C ILE A 151 0.00 -17.19 1.84
N MET A 152 -0.83 -16.34 1.25
CA MET A 152 -0.39 -15.11 0.61
C MET A 152 -1.01 -13.89 1.29
N ILE A 153 -0.22 -12.85 1.48
CA ILE A 153 -0.66 -11.56 2.02
C ILE A 153 -0.34 -10.45 1.01
N SER A 154 -1.31 -9.61 0.70
CA SER A 154 -1.12 -8.47 -0.21
C SER A 154 -1.96 -7.27 0.20
N ALA A 155 -1.44 -6.08 -0.04
CA ALA A 155 -2.17 -4.83 0.13
C ALA A 155 -2.72 -4.36 -1.22
N GLY A 156 -3.92 -3.78 -1.21
CA GLY A 156 -4.55 -3.24 -2.42
C GLY A 156 -5.03 -4.32 -3.39
N PHE A 157 -5.25 -3.92 -4.63
CA PHE A 157 -5.97 -4.72 -5.65
C PHE A 157 -5.06 -5.36 -6.71
N GLU A 158 -3.73 -5.26 -6.57
CA GLU A 158 -2.80 -5.62 -7.64
C GLU A 158 -2.60 -7.13 -7.78
N LEU A 159 -2.17 -7.81 -6.70
CA LEU A 159 -1.75 -9.21 -6.80
C LEU A 159 -2.91 -10.18 -7.07
N PHE A 160 -3.93 -10.15 -6.20
CA PHE A 160 -4.90 -11.25 -6.08
C PHE A 160 -6.03 -11.26 -7.10
N PHE A 161 -6.17 -10.19 -7.87
CA PHE A 161 -7.25 -10.05 -8.85
C PHE A 161 -6.77 -10.17 -10.30
N ASP A 162 -5.47 -10.48 -10.49
CA ASP A 162 -4.91 -10.82 -11.78
C ASP A 162 -5.42 -12.20 -12.22
N LYS A 163 -6.32 -12.19 -13.21
CA LYS A 163 -6.96 -13.40 -13.73
C LYS A 163 -5.99 -14.27 -14.52
N ASP A 164 -4.96 -13.68 -15.12
CA ASP A 164 -3.97 -14.45 -15.89
C ASP A 164 -3.08 -15.26 -14.91
N LYS A 165 -2.80 -14.69 -13.74
CA LYS A 165 -2.05 -15.36 -12.67
C LYS A 165 -2.88 -16.35 -11.85
N PHE A 166 -4.05 -15.92 -11.35
CA PHE A 166 -4.82 -16.69 -10.37
C PHE A 166 -6.08 -17.37 -10.93
N GLY A 167 -6.54 -17.02 -12.14
CA GLY A 167 -7.84 -17.46 -12.66
C GLY A 167 -8.01 -18.97 -12.64
N LYS A 168 -7.00 -19.72 -13.11
CA LYS A 168 -7.00 -21.19 -13.07
C LYS A 168 -7.16 -21.77 -11.66
N PHE A 169 -6.46 -21.20 -10.68
CA PHE A 169 -6.53 -21.68 -9.30
C PHE A 169 -7.88 -21.37 -8.63
N PHE A 170 -8.53 -20.28 -9.03
CA PHE A 170 -9.90 -19.97 -8.59
C PHE A 170 -10.93 -20.90 -9.23
N GLU A 171 -10.80 -21.24 -10.51
CA GLU A 171 -11.67 -22.23 -11.18
C GLU A 171 -11.55 -23.64 -10.57
N GLU A 172 -10.38 -23.98 -10.04
CA GLU A 172 -10.09 -25.25 -9.36
C GLU A 172 -10.39 -25.23 -7.85
N ASP A 173 -11.01 -24.16 -7.32
CA ASP A 173 -11.32 -23.96 -5.90
C ASP A 173 -10.13 -24.18 -4.95
N LYS A 174 -8.90 -23.76 -5.35
CA LYS A 174 -7.66 -24.00 -4.60
C LYS A 174 -7.49 -23.16 -3.34
N PHE A 175 -8.23 -22.07 -3.21
CA PHE A 175 -8.13 -21.13 -2.09
C PHE A 175 -9.43 -21.08 -1.30
N TYR A 176 -9.31 -21.09 0.02
CA TYR A 176 -10.44 -21.01 0.93
C TYR A 176 -10.00 -20.50 2.31
N ILE A 177 -10.75 -19.57 2.88
CA ILE A 177 -10.66 -19.14 4.28
C ILE A 177 -12.09 -19.02 4.81
N GLU A 178 -12.40 -19.75 5.87
CA GLU A 178 -13.71 -19.68 6.51
C GLU A 178 -14.01 -18.25 7.02
N ASN A 179 -15.12 -17.68 6.54
CA ASN A 179 -15.69 -16.48 7.12
C ASN A 179 -16.09 -16.73 8.59
N LYS A 180 -15.58 -15.89 9.48
CA LYS A 180 -16.07 -15.82 10.87
C LYS A 180 -16.58 -14.41 11.15
N GLN A 181 -17.01 -14.20 12.38
CA GLN A 181 -17.35 -12.86 12.86
C GLN A 181 -16.19 -11.89 12.58
N MET A 182 -16.56 -10.71 12.13
CA MET A 182 -15.66 -9.63 11.77
C MET A 182 -15.94 -8.43 12.69
N ASN A 183 -15.03 -7.49 12.73
CA ASN A 183 -15.22 -6.22 13.40
C ASN A 183 -16.51 -5.52 12.93
N LYS A 184 -17.32 -5.03 13.88
CA LYS A 184 -18.60 -4.36 13.63
C LYS A 184 -18.50 -3.12 12.75
N ASP A 185 -17.33 -2.48 12.68
CA ASP A 185 -17.10 -1.32 11.80
C ASP A 185 -17.12 -1.71 10.32
N PHE A 186 -16.89 -3.00 10.01
CA PHE A 186 -16.74 -3.55 8.67
C PHE A 186 -17.74 -4.67 8.33
N ASP A 187 -18.66 -5.00 9.24
CA ASP A 187 -19.73 -5.98 9.07
C ASP A 187 -21.03 -5.42 9.66
N ASN A 188 -21.69 -4.58 8.87
CA ASN A 188 -22.92 -3.88 9.23
C ASN A 188 -23.78 -3.56 7.99
N GLU A 189 -24.92 -2.89 8.18
CA GLU A 189 -25.86 -2.58 7.10
C GLU A 189 -25.30 -1.68 5.98
N LYS A 190 -24.23 -0.93 6.25
CA LYS A 190 -23.62 0.00 5.28
C LYS A 190 -22.43 -0.61 4.53
N ILE A 191 -21.72 -1.55 5.16
CA ILE A 191 -20.53 -2.18 4.60
C ILE A 191 -20.36 -3.59 5.15
N CYS A 192 -20.02 -4.53 4.27
CA CYS A 192 -19.65 -5.89 4.62
C CYS A 192 -18.38 -6.28 3.87
N LEU A 193 -17.29 -6.47 4.61
CA LEU A 193 -15.99 -6.87 4.07
C LEU A 193 -15.76 -8.39 4.08
N ARG A 194 -16.74 -9.19 4.51
CA ARG A 194 -16.68 -10.65 4.40
C ARG A 194 -16.94 -11.09 2.96
N ASP A 195 -15.99 -11.79 2.36
CA ASP A 195 -16.12 -12.30 1.00
C ASP A 195 -17.16 -13.43 0.96
N PRO A 196 -18.28 -13.29 0.23
CA PRO A 196 -19.30 -14.35 0.17
C PRO A 196 -18.78 -15.68 -0.41
N LYS A 197 -17.66 -15.67 -1.15
CA LYS A 197 -17.05 -16.88 -1.71
C LYS A 197 -15.99 -17.53 -0.80
N ASN A 198 -15.66 -16.92 0.35
CA ASN A 198 -14.61 -17.41 1.26
C ASN A 198 -13.23 -17.57 0.59
N ILE A 199 -12.91 -16.81 -0.46
CA ILE A 199 -11.60 -16.86 -1.12
C ILE A 199 -10.64 -15.91 -0.39
N TYR A 200 -11.13 -14.70 -0.11
CA TYR A 200 -10.34 -13.62 0.46
C TYR A 200 -10.74 -13.33 1.89
N ASN A 201 -9.76 -13.13 2.77
CA ASN A 201 -9.97 -12.51 4.06
C ASN A 201 -9.31 -11.13 4.08
N ILE A 202 -10.02 -10.10 4.53
CA ILE A 202 -9.42 -8.78 4.79
C ILE A 202 -9.09 -8.74 6.28
N ILE A 203 -7.86 -8.38 6.65
CA ILE A 203 -7.41 -8.27 8.06
C ILE A 203 -7.26 -6.81 8.55
N ALA A 204 -7.05 -5.89 7.62
CA ALA A 204 -6.92 -4.46 7.90
C ALA A 204 -7.28 -3.63 6.67
N VAL A 205 -7.54 -2.35 6.88
CA VAL A 205 -7.84 -1.40 5.81
C VAL A 205 -7.04 -0.11 5.98
N VAL A 206 -6.68 0.51 4.86
CA VAL A 206 -6.10 1.86 4.77
C VAL A 206 -7.19 2.82 4.33
N PRO A 207 -7.74 3.67 5.21
CA PRO A 207 -8.76 4.64 4.83
C PRO A 207 -8.13 5.85 4.17
N CYS A 208 -8.69 6.27 3.04
CA CYS A 208 -8.31 7.46 2.30
C CYS A 208 -9.25 8.62 2.64
N VAL A 209 -8.68 9.72 3.12
CA VAL A 209 -9.40 10.90 3.61
C VAL A 209 -8.92 12.17 2.91
N PHE A 210 -9.61 13.29 3.15
CA PHE A 210 -9.20 14.58 2.64
C PHE A 210 -8.36 15.32 3.68
N LEU A 211 -7.23 15.86 3.26
CA LEU A 211 -6.44 16.80 4.01
C LEU A 211 -6.53 18.17 3.33
N VAL A 212 -7.34 19.05 3.91
CA VAL A 212 -7.71 20.34 3.32
C VAL A 212 -6.81 21.43 3.88
N ASN A 213 -6.20 22.24 3.02
CA ASN A 213 -5.41 23.39 3.42
C ASN A 213 -6.30 24.64 3.52
N GLU A 214 -6.69 25.00 4.74
CA GLU A 214 -7.61 26.12 5.00
C GLU A 214 -7.05 27.47 4.54
N ASN A 215 -5.71 27.63 4.52
CA ASN A 215 -5.06 28.85 4.01
C ASN A 215 -5.29 29.07 2.50
N ASN A 216 -5.57 27.99 1.75
CA ASN A 216 -5.73 28.03 0.29
C ASN A 216 -7.20 27.95 -0.17
N LEU A 217 -8.16 27.89 0.76
CA LEU A 217 -9.59 27.77 0.40
C LEU A 217 -10.07 28.94 -0.49
N ASN A 218 -9.57 30.15 -0.27
CA ASN A 218 -9.93 31.35 -1.04
C ASN A 218 -11.46 31.55 -1.15
N GLY A 219 -12.18 31.35 -0.04
CA GLY A 219 -13.65 31.48 0.02
C GLY A 219 -14.44 30.24 -0.45
N ARG A 220 -13.77 29.20 -0.96
CA ARG A 220 -14.43 27.91 -1.25
C ARG A 220 -14.87 27.23 0.03
N LYS A 221 -15.95 26.45 -0.06
CA LYS A 221 -16.36 25.55 1.03
C LYS A 221 -15.36 24.41 1.15
N ILE A 222 -15.37 23.75 2.31
CA ILE A 222 -14.61 22.52 2.53
C ILE A 222 -15.40 21.36 1.92
N PRO A 223 -14.79 20.46 1.14
CA PRO A 223 -15.51 19.35 0.53
C PRO A 223 -15.91 18.36 1.62
N THR A 224 -17.15 17.88 1.61
CA THR A 224 -17.65 16.98 2.66
C THR A 224 -17.89 15.55 2.20
N SER A 225 -17.80 15.29 0.90
CA SER A 225 -17.98 13.97 0.27
C SER A 225 -17.08 13.85 -0.97
N TRP A 226 -16.90 12.64 -1.48
CA TRP A 226 -16.26 12.43 -2.78
C TRP A 226 -17.07 13.07 -3.91
N GLU A 227 -18.40 13.04 -3.82
CA GLU A 227 -19.27 13.71 -4.79
C GLU A 227 -19.03 15.22 -4.83
N ASP A 228 -18.93 15.88 -3.67
CA ASP A 228 -18.58 17.31 -3.56
C ASP A 228 -17.20 17.58 -4.18
N LEU A 229 -16.20 16.77 -3.83
CA LEU A 229 -14.82 16.96 -4.28
C LEU A 229 -14.71 16.80 -5.81
N LEU A 230 -15.33 15.76 -6.38
CA LEU A 230 -15.19 15.40 -7.79
C LEU A 230 -16.07 16.23 -8.72
N PHE A 231 -17.28 16.60 -8.30
CA PHE A 231 -18.31 17.11 -9.22
C PHE A 231 -18.78 18.53 -8.95
N SER A 232 -18.41 19.17 -7.84
CA SER A 232 -18.79 20.58 -7.58
C SER A 232 -18.21 21.58 -8.59
N GLY A 233 -17.07 21.25 -9.20
CA GLY A 233 -16.29 22.17 -10.03
C GLY A 233 -15.37 23.12 -9.24
N ASP A 234 -15.50 23.17 -7.91
CA ASP A 234 -14.72 24.08 -7.05
C ASP A 234 -13.24 23.69 -6.93
N TYR A 235 -12.92 22.42 -7.20
CA TYR A 235 -11.61 21.80 -6.95
C TYR A 235 -10.80 21.46 -8.19
N ILE A 236 -11.19 21.96 -9.38
CA ILE A 236 -10.42 21.78 -10.62
C ILE A 236 -8.97 22.24 -10.43
N ASP A 237 -8.00 21.45 -10.89
CA ASP A 237 -6.56 21.70 -10.75
C ASP A 237 -6.14 22.12 -9.31
N SER A 238 -6.69 21.47 -8.29
CA SER A 238 -6.41 21.86 -6.90
C SER A 238 -6.06 20.72 -5.96
N VAL A 239 -6.11 19.48 -6.43
CA VAL A 239 -6.03 18.29 -5.57
C VAL A 239 -4.72 17.54 -5.80
N ALA A 240 -4.04 17.18 -4.70
CA ALA A 240 -2.92 16.26 -4.75
C ALA A 240 -3.38 14.81 -4.57
N ILE A 241 -2.88 13.91 -5.43
CA ILE A 241 -3.19 12.47 -5.43
C ILE A 241 -1.85 11.72 -5.36
N PRO A 242 -1.71 10.65 -4.55
CA PRO A 242 -0.43 9.95 -4.41
C PRO A 242 -0.26 8.91 -5.53
N LEU A 243 0.05 9.35 -6.76
CA LEU A 243 0.15 8.45 -7.92
C LEU A 243 1.26 7.39 -7.79
N SER A 244 2.30 7.66 -7.00
CA SER A 244 3.41 6.72 -6.78
C SER A 244 3.17 5.75 -5.62
N ASP A 245 2.03 5.87 -4.93
CA ASP A 245 1.56 4.94 -3.91
C ASP A 245 0.50 4.05 -4.58
N LEU A 246 0.96 2.98 -5.23
CA LEU A 246 0.12 2.15 -6.10
C LEU A 246 -1.04 1.52 -5.32
N ASP A 247 -0.80 1.02 -4.11
CA ASP A 247 -1.84 0.48 -3.22
C ASP A 247 -3.00 1.47 -3.03
N MET A 248 -2.67 2.76 -2.90
CA MET A 248 -3.66 3.79 -2.70
C MET A 248 -4.30 4.29 -3.99
N PHE A 249 -3.50 4.51 -5.03
CA PHE A 249 -4.03 4.96 -6.32
C PHE A 249 -4.98 3.91 -6.92
N ASN A 250 -4.60 2.64 -6.85
CA ASN A 250 -5.42 1.51 -7.30
C ASN A 250 -6.75 1.46 -6.53
N ALA A 251 -6.71 1.60 -5.20
CA ALA A 251 -7.94 1.67 -4.41
C ALA A 251 -8.84 2.85 -4.80
N LEU A 252 -8.28 4.04 -5.08
CA LEU A 252 -9.05 5.19 -5.54
C LEU A 252 -9.75 4.90 -6.87
N VAL A 253 -9.00 4.45 -7.89
CA VAL A 253 -9.56 4.26 -9.22
C VAL A 253 -10.59 3.14 -9.26
N VAL A 254 -10.34 2.01 -8.57
CA VAL A 254 -11.30 0.89 -8.51
C VAL A 254 -12.61 1.33 -7.87
N ASN A 255 -12.56 2.03 -6.73
CA ASN A 255 -13.76 2.47 -6.02
C ASN A 255 -14.51 3.58 -6.76
N ILE A 256 -13.79 4.56 -7.34
CA ILE A 256 -14.39 5.65 -8.11
C ILE A 256 -15.02 5.11 -9.40
N TYR A 257 -14.36 4.19 -10.10
CA TYR A 257 -14.91 3.55 -11.28
C TYR A 257 -16.13 2.70 -10.92
N ALA A 258 -16.08 1.90 -9.85
CA ALA A 258 -17.23 1.10 -9.43
C ALA A 258 -18.47 1.97 -9.14
N LYS A 259 -18.27 3.18 -8.59
CA LYS A 259 -19.37 4.07 -8.20
C LYS A 259 -19.87 4.98 -9.32
N TRP A 260 -18.99 5.51 -10.16
CA TRP A 260 -19.33 6.53 -11.17
C TRP A 260 -18.83 6.21 -12.59
N GLY A 261 -18.20 5.05 -12.79
CA GLY A 261 -17.61 4.63 -14.05
C GLY A 261 -16.56 5.60 -14.59
N ILE A 262 -16.45 5.65 -15.91
CA ILE A 262 -15.56 6.55 -16.66
C ILE A 262 -15.76 8.02 -16.27
N LYS A 263 -17.00 8.43 -15.93
CA LYS A 263 -17.29 9.81 -15.52
C LYS A 263 -16.56 10.15 -14.21
N GLY A 264 -16.47 9.21 -13.28
CA GLY A 264 -15.73 9.37 -12.02
C GLY A 264 -14.23 9.55 -12.25
N ILE A 265 -13.63 8.69 -13.07
CA ILE A 265 -12.20 8.77 -13.39
C ILE A 265 -11.84 10.10 -14.08
N LYS A 266 -12.66 10.54 -15.04
CA LYS A 266 -12.46 11.85 -15.68
C LYS A 266 -12.62 13.01 -14.68
N ALA A 267 -13.54 12.91 -13.73
CA ALA A 267 -13.68 13.92 -12.69
C ALA A 267 -12.46 13.95 -11.76
N LEU A 268 -11.92 12.78 -11.39
CA LEU A 268 -10.70 12.65 -10.61
C LEU A 268 -9.50 13.30 -11.32
N ALA A 269 -9.36 13.07 -12.64
CA ALA A 269 -8.34 13.71 -13.46
C ALA A 269 -8.49 15.23 -13.53
N LYS A 270 -9.72 15.76 -13.63
CA LYS A 270 -9.97 17.21 -13.69
C LYS A 270 -9.58 17.96 -12.42
N ILE A 271 -9.74 17.33 -11.25
CA ILE A 271 -9.36 17.95 -9.97
C ILE A 271 -7.87 17.81 -9.67
N TYR A 272 -7.19 16.87 -10.31
CA TYR A 272 -5.77 16.59 -10.12
C TYR A 272 -4.91 17.80 -10.49
N LYS A 273 -4.04 18.19 -9.57
CA LYS A 273 -3.03 19.24 -9.74
C LYS A 273 -1.63 18.66 -9.88
N LYS A 274 -1.29 17.72 -9.01
CA LYS A 274 0.06 17.14 -8.90
C LYS A 274 0.09 15.89 -8.05
N SER A 275 1.09 15.06 -8.29
CA SER A 275 1.42 13.94 -7.43
C SER A 275 2.26 14.42 -6.24
N LEU A 276 1.98 13.88 -5.05
CA LEU A 276 2.80 14.06 -3.86
C LEU A 276 2.85 12.73 -3.10
N HIS A 277 3.95 12.46 -2.41
CA HIS A 277 3.95 11.38 -1.43
C HIS A 277 3.12 11.80 -0.20
N PRO A 278 2.38 10.89 0.48
CA PRO A 278 1.61 11.23 1.67
C PRO A 278 2.39 11.97 2.77
N ALA A 279 3.64 11.57 3.02
CA ALA A 279 4.55 12.26 3.95
C ALA A 279 4.90 13.71 3.56
N GLU A 280 4.78 14.07 2.27
CA GLU A 280 4.95 15.44 1.81
C GLU A 280 3.66 16.25 1.95
N MET A 281 2.49 15.62 1.72
CA MET A 281 1.18 16.26 1.81
C MET A 281 0.95 16.90 3.18
N VAL A 282 1.32 16.21 4.25
CA VAL A 282 1.17 16.69 5.64
C VAL A 282 2.08 17.88 5.98
N LYS A 283 3.07 18.17 5.14
CA LYS A 283 3.98 19.32 5.25
C LYS A 283 3.47 20.54 4.46
N LYS A 284 2.48 20.40 3.56
CA LYS A 284 1.96 21.47 2.67
C LYS A 284 0.93 22.41 3.31
N LYS A 285 1.25 22.97 4.49
CA LYS A 285 0.38 23.86 5.27
C LYS A 285 0.48 25.36 4.93
N GLY A 286 1.40 25.74 4.04
CA GLY A 286 1.61 27.13 3.64
C GLY A 286 0.56 27.64 2.65
N ASP A 287 0.54 28.95 2.43
CA ASP A 287 -0.38 29.69 1.56
C ASP A 287 0.09 29.81 0.09
N SER A 288 1.20 29.15 -0.25
CA SER A 288 1.71 29.15 -1.63
C SER A 288 0.64 28.66 -2.60
N LYS A 289 0.46 29.40 -3.70
CA LYS A 289 -0.44 28.99 -4.82
C LYS A 289 -0.08 27.63 -5.41
N ASN A 290 1.16 27.17 -5.23
CA ASN A 290 1.61 25.86 -5.69
C ASN A 290 1.20 24.72 -4.74
N ASN A 291 0.73 25.02 -3.52
CA ASN A 291 0.23 24.00 -2.61
C ASN A 291 -1.16 23.53 -3.05
N PRO A 292 -1.43 22.23 -2.97
CA PRO A 292 -2.77 21.73 -3.24
C PRO A 292 -3.74 22.28 -2.18
N LEU A 293 -4.98 22.48 -2.57
CA LEU A 293 -6.07 22.90 -1.70
C LEU A 293 -6.60 21.69 -0.91
N VAL A 294 -6.65 20.52 -1.56
CA VAL A 294 -6.97 19.24 -0.93
C VAL A 294 -5.89 18.23 -1.27
N SER A 295 -5.48 17.42 -0.31
CA SER A 295 -4.69 16.22 -0.58
C SER A 295 -5.53 15.00 -0.22
N ILE A 296 -5.65 14.07 -1.16
CA ILE A 296 -6.23 12.75 -0.91
C ILE A 296 -5.11 11.89 -0.32
N THR A 297 -5.26 11.43 0.93
CA THR A 297 -4.14 10.83 1.67
C THR A 297 -4.62 9.74 2.63
N PRO A 298 -3.78 8.71 2.92
CA PRO A 298 -4.10 7.76 3.98
C PRO A 298 -4.26 8.44 5.34
N TYR A 299 -5.28 8.03 6.10
CA TYR A 299 -5.59 8.57 7.42
C TYR A 299 -4.42 8.46 8.41
N PHE A 300 -3.59 7.44 8.28
CA PHE A 300 -2.38 7.28 9.10
C PHE A 300 -1.45 8.51 9.03
N PHE A 301 -1.23 9.07 7.84
CA PHE A 301 -0.34 10.23 7.67
C PHE A 301 -0.94 11.48 8.31
N THR A 302 -2.26 11.63 8.36
CA THR A 302 -2.88 12.81 8.96
C THR A 302 -2.60 12.92 10.46
N GLN A 303 -2.19 11.84 11.12
CA GLN A 303 -1.79 11.84 12.53
C GLN A 303 -0.48 12.61 12.77
N MET A 304 0.30 12.86 11.71
CA MET A 304 1.52 13.66 11.76
C MET A 304 1.24 15.18 11.69
N VAL A 305 -0.02 15.57 11.45
CA VAL A 305 -0.42 16.97 11.35
C VAL A 305 -0.58 17.56 12.75
N SER A 306 0.11 18.69 13.00
CA SER A 306 -0.06 19.43 14.26
C SER A 306 -1.50 19.90 14.43
N ARG A 307 -2.03 19.85 15.66
CA ARG A 307 -3.36 20.40 16.01
C ARG A 307 -3.52 21.89 15.69
N SER A 308 -2.41 22.64 15.64
CA SER A 308 -2.38 24.06 15.28
C SER A 308 -2.13 24.32 13.78
N SER A 309 -2.12 23.27 12.96
CA SER A 309 -1.94 23.37 11.52
C SER A 309 -3.18 23.95 10.84
N ALA A 310 -2.99 24.67 9.74
CA ALA A 310 -4.07 25.05 8.82
C ALA A 310 -4.56 23.86 7.97
N LEU A 311 -3.96 22.68 8.14
CA LEU A 311 -4.40 21.45 7.50
C LEU A 311 -5.50 20.79 8.33
N LYS A 312 -6.68 20.69 7.74
CA LYS A 312 -7.86 20.09 8.35
C LYS A 312 -8.15 18.73 7.73
N VAL A 313 -8.28 17.73 8.58
CA VAL A 313 -8.69 16.38 8.17
C VAL A 313 -10.20 16.36 8.01
N VAL A 314 -10.67 15.84 6.87
CA VAL A 314 -12.09 15.61 6.60
C VAL A 314 -12.29 14.16 6.24
N TRP A 315 -13.10 13.48 7.05
CA TRP A 315 -13.61 12.16 6.73
C TRP A 315 -14.83 12.32 5.80
N PRO A 316 -14.81 11.77 4.56
CA PRO A 316 -15.91 11.96 3.62
C PRO A 316 -17.21 11.35 4.16
N LYS A 317 -18.32 12.08 4.07
CA LYS A 317 -19.64 11.64 4.56
C LYS A 317 -20.19 10.43 3.81
N ASP A 318 -19.81 10.28 2.55
CA ASP A 318 -20.12 9.12 1.71
C ASP A 318 -19.11 7.97 1.86
N GLY A 319 -18.18 8.11 2.82
CA GLY A 319 -17.24 7.08 3.25
C GLY A 319 -15.81 7.33 2.78
N ALA A 320 -14.83 7.05 3.65
CA ALA A 320 -13.43 7.01 3.25
C ALA A 320 -13.19 5.80 2.32
N ILE A 321 -12.60 6.02 1.15
CA ILE A 321 -12.21 4.92 0.25
C ILE A 321 -11.18 4.06 0.97
N ILE A 322 -11.37 2.73 0.97
CA ILE A 322 -10.44 1.82 1.63
C ILE A 322 -9.52 1.11 0.63
N SER A 323 -8.24 1.00 0.97
CA SER A 323 -7.32 0.00 0.40
C SER A 323 -7.20 -1.18 1.37
N PRO A 324 -7.70 -2.39 1.03
CA PRO A 324 -7.68 -3.53 1.96
C PRO A 324 -6.32 -4.22 2.04
N VAL A 325 -6.04 -4.88 3.16
CA VAL A 325 -4.95 -5.86 3.30
C VAL A 325 -5.60 -7.25 3.27
N PHE A 326 -5.39 -7.95 2.16
CA PHE A 326 -5.95 -9.26 1.88
C PHE A 326 -5.02 -10.39 2.34
N ILE A 327 -5.64 -11.49 2.74
CA ILE A 327 -5.03 -12.79 2.94
C ILE A 327 -5.79 -13.81 2.08
N MET A 328 -5.04 -14.67 1.40
CA MET A 328 -5.54 -15.92 0.81
C MET A 328 -4.79 -17.10 1.40
N ALA A 329 -5.45 -18.25 1.52
CA ALA A 329 -4.83 -19.48 1.97
C ALA A 329 -5.30 -20.67 1.13
N LYS A 330 -4.40 -21.63 0.89
CA LYS A 330 -4.74 -22.87 0.20
C LYS A 330 -5.77 -23.64 1.01
N LYS A 331 -6.76 -24.16 0.29
CA LYS A 331 -7.85 -24.98 0.84
C LYS A 331 -7.36 -26.33 1.35
N ASP A 332 -6.42 -26.95 0.62
CA ASP A 332 -5.97 -28.33 0.85
C ASP A 332 -4.85 -28.44 1.91
N ASN A 333 -4.57 -27.37 2.67
CA ASN A 333 -3.58 -27.35 3.76
C ASN A 333 -4.24 -26.87 5.08
N GLU A 334 -4.69 -27.80 5.92
CA GLU A 334 -5.32 -27.47 7.22
C GLU A 334 -4.39 -26.69 8.16
N LYS A 335 -3.07 -26.96 8.10
CA LYS A 335 -2.07 -26.22 8.90
C LYS A 335 -2.02 -24.75 8.48
N ALA A 336 -2.24 -24.43 7.20
CA ALA A 336 -2.33 -23.06 6.73
C ALA A 336 -3.51 -22.31 7.39
N GLN A 337 -4.66 -22.97 7.58
CA GLN A 337 -5.80 -22.36 8.27
C GLN A 337 -5.46 -22.00 9.72
N LYS A 338 -4.69 -22.84 10.43
CA LYS A 338 -4.18 -22.52 11.77
C LYS A 338 -3.31 -21.26 11.77
N VAL A 339 -2.45 -21.09 10.76
CA VAL A 339 -1.60 -19.91 10.63
C VAL A 339 -2.41 -18.67 10.22
N VAL A 340 -3.49 -18.81 9.45
CA VAL A 340 -4.43 -17.70 9.18
C VAL A 340 -5.06 -17.17 10.48
N GLU A 341 -5.36 -18.05 11.45
CA GLU A 341 -5.92 -17.64 12.73
C GLU A 341 -4.98 -16.76 13.57
N PHE A 342 -3.66 -16.86 13.38
CA PHE A 342 -2.73 -15.90 13.97
C PHE A 342 -3.04 -14.47 13.51
N PHE A 343 -3.23 -14.26 12.20
CA PHE A 343 -3.52 -12.92 11.65
C PHE A 343 -4.92 -12.40 12.02
N ARG A 344 -5.79 -13.28 12.54
CA ARG A 344 -7.17 -12.97 12.94
C ARG A 344 -7.35 -12.87 14.46
N ASN A 345 -6.29 -13.09 15.23
CA ASN A 345 -6.41 -13.03 16.68
C ASN A 345 -6.43 -11.58 17.18
N GLU A 346 -7.00 -11.38 18.37
CA GLU A 346 -7.22 -10.04 18.92
C GLU A 346 -5.91 -9.26 19.17
N ASP A 347 -4.82 -9.94 19.52
CA ASP A 347 -3.53 -9.30 19.78
C ASP A 347 -2.90 -8.74 18.51
N VAL A 348 -2.92 -9.52 17.42
CA VAL A 348 -2.52 -9.06 16.09
C VAL A 348 -3.48 -7.98 15.61
N GLY A 349 -4.79 -8.12 15.84
CA GLY A 349 -5.76 -7.08 15.53
C GLY A 349 -5.47 -5.75 16.24
N LYS A 350 -5.03 -5.77 17.51
CA LYS A 350 -4.60 -4.56 18.23
C LYS A 350 -3.33 -3.95 17.63
N LEU A 351 -2.36 -4.78 17.24
CA LEU A 351 -1.16 -4.33 16.52
C LEU A 351 -1.52 -3.67 15.18
N LEU A 352 -2.41 -4.31 14.41
CA LEU A 352 -2.93 -3.82 13.14
C LEU A 352 -3.64 -2.48 13.33
N SER A 353 -4.57 -2.39 14.28
CA SER A 353 -5.33 -1.14 14.59
C SER A 353 -4.40 0.07 14.78
N SER A 354 -3.20 -0.15 15.31
CA SER A 354 -2.17 0.90 15.51
C SER A 354 -2.73 2.10 16.29
N ASN A 355 -3.55 1.81 17.30
CA ASN A 355 -4.34 2.79 18.04
C ASN A 355 -5.28 3.64 17.14
N GLY A 356 -6.05 2.97 16.27
CA GLY A 356 -7.05 3.57 15.39
C GLY A 356 -6.50 4.27 14.15
N LYS A 357 -5.21 4.13 13.86
CA LYS A 357 -4.60 4.73 12.67
C LYS A 357 -4.71 3.85 11.44
N PHE A 358 -4.93 2.56 11.64
CA PHE A 358 -4.96 1.55 10.59
C PHE A 358 -6.03 0.50 10.94
N PRO A 359 -7.31 0.79 10.71
CA PRO A 359 -8.41 -0.01 11.22
C PRO A 359 -8.33 -1.49 10.82
N THR A 360 -8.63 -2.39 11.77
CA THR A 360 -8.64 -3.83 11.57
C THR A 360 -10.07 -4.37 11.45
N THR A 361 -10.20 -5.45 10.70
CA THR A 361 -11.42 -6.27 10.60
C THR A 361 -11.47 -7.37 11.66
N VAL A 362 -10.44 -7.51 12.48
CA VAL A 362 -10.41 -8.52 13.55
C VAL A 362 -11.54 -8.28 14.56
N TYR A 363 -12.27 -9.36 14.85
CA TYR A 363 -13.37 -9.34 15.80
C TYR A 363 -12.89 -8.99 17.22
N GLY A 364 -13.70 -8.26 17.98
CA GLY A 364 -13.41 -7.89 19.37
C GLY A 364 -12.47 -6.69 19.55
N VAL A 365 -11.80 -6.22 18.50
CA VAL A 365 -10.89 -5.05 18.58
C VAL A 365 -11.67 -3.74 18.46
N ASP A 366 -11.36 -2.76 19.30
CA ASP A 366 -11.86 -1.40 19.13
C ASP A 366 -10.93 -0.62 18.20
N ASN A 367 -11.42 -0.20 17.03
CA ASN A 367 -10.66 0.66 16.12
C ASN A 367 -10.58 2.12 16.61
N MET A 368 -11.25 2.48 17.71
CA MET A 368 -11.26 3.84 18.27
C MET A 368 -11.68 4.92 17.24
N MET A 369 -12.57 4.52 16.32
CA MET A 369 -13.08 5.40 15.27
C MET A 369 -14.32 6.15 15.74
N ASN A 370 -14.54 7.35 15.19
CA ASN A 370 -15.79 8.06 15.41
C ASN A 370 -16.95 7.25 14.78
N LYS A 371 -18.06 7.11 15.49
CA LYS A 371 -19.25 6.36 15.03
C LYS A 371 -19.86 6.90 13.74
N ASP A 372 -19.61 8.18 13.42
CA ASP A 372 -20.08 8.81 12.20
C ASP A 372 -19.19 8.52 10.97
N TYR A 373 -18.03 7.90 11.17
CA TYR A 373 -17.10 7.56 10.09
C TYR A 373 -17.61 6.34 9.30
N GLY A 374 -17.95 6.57 8.03
CA GLY A 374 -18.28 5.51 7.08
C GLY A 374 -17.09 5.12 6.19
N PHE A 375 -17.20 4.00 5.49
CA PHE A 375 -16.18 3.53 4.56
C PHE A 375 -16.80 3.29 3.18
N LEU A 376 -15.99 3.42 2.13
CA LEU A 376 -16.40 3.19 0.75
C LEU A 376 -15.54 2.06 0.17
N PHE A 377 -16.20 0.97 -0.20
CA PHE A 377 -15.63 -0.22 -0.82
C PHE A 377 -16.45 -0.58 -2.05
N CYS A 378 -15.79 -0.99 -3.14
CA CYS A 378 -16.42 -1.30 -4.42
C CYS A 378 -17.42 -2.47 -4.32
N GLY A 379 -17.24 -3.32 -3.31
CA GLY A 379 -18.14 -4.42 -2.97
C GLY A 379 -17.77 -5.72 -3.67
N TRP A 380 -18.08 -6.83 -3.02
CA TRP A 380 -17.76 -8.17 -3.52
C TRP A 380 -18.46 -8.51 -4.83
N ASP A 381 -19.71 -8.06 -5.01
CA ASP A 381 -20.42 -8.26 -6.29
C ASP A 381 -19.69 -7.58 -7.44
N TYR A 382 -19.12 -6.38 -7.22
CA TYR A 382 -18.32 -5.71 -8.25
C TYR A 382 -17.02 -6.48 -8.51
N ILE A 383 -16.31 -6.87 -7.46
CA ILE A 383 -15.04 -7.62 -7.57
C ILE A 383 -15.22 -8.94 -8.33
N HIS A 384 -16.23 -9.73 -7.96
CA HIS A 384 -16.44 -11.07 -8.53
C HIS A 384 -16.97 -11.05 -9.98
N ASN A 385 -17.58 -9.95 -10.41
CA ASN A 385 -18.16 -9.82 -11.75
C ASN A 385 -17.32 -8.99 -12.73
N ASN A 386 -16.19 -8.44 -12.30
CA ASN A 386 -15.31 -7.64 -13.14
C ASN A 386 -13.90 -8.20 -13.20
N ASP A 387 -13.11 -7.71 -14.15
CA ASP A 387 -11.67 -7.92 -14.20
C ASP A 387 -11.00 -6.68 -13.57
N ILE A 388 -10.61 -6.80 -12.30
CA ILE A 388 -10.15 -5.65 -11.53
C ILE A 388 -8.83 -5.10 -12.05
N VAL A 389 -7.94 -5.97 -12.57
CA VAL A 389 -6.71 -5.52 -13.23
C VAL A 389 -7.04 -4.68 -14.46
N LYS A 390 -7.91 -5.15 -15.34
CA LYS A 390 -8.35 -4.35 -16.50
C LYS A 390 -9.05 -3.04 -16.11
N VAL A 391 -9.82 -3.04 -15.02
CA VAL A 391 -10.44 -1.82 -14.50
C VAL A 391 -9.38 -0.81 -14.05
N MET A 392 -8.31 -1.27 -13.38
CA MET A 392 -7.20 -0.40 -12.96
C MET A 392 -6.46 0.17 -14.18
N GLU A 393 -6.05 -0.69 -15.12
CA GLU A 393 -5.34 -0.28 -16.34
C GLU A 393 -6.14 0.74 -17.16
N GLU A 394 -7.43 0.47 -17.39
CA GLU A 394 -8.30 1.36 -18.14
C GLU A 394 -8.55 2.68 -17.41
N SER A 395 -8.70 2.63 -16.08
CA SER A 395 -8.86 3.83 -15.27
C SER A 395 -7.60 4.70 -15.28
N GLU A 396 -6.42 4.09 -15.17
CA GLU A 396 -5.15 4.80 -15.27
C GLU A 396 -4.97 5.41 -16.66
N ARG A 397 -5.27 4.66 -17.73
CA ARG A 397 -5.23 5.17 -19.11
C ARG A 397 -6.14 6.38 -19.29
N ILE A 398 -7.41 6.29 -18.89
CA ILE A 398 -8.36 7.40 -18.98
C ILE A 398 -7.91 8.59 -18.15
N PHE A 399 -7.41 8.36 -16.94
CA PHE A 399 -6.91 9.40 -16.05
C PHE A 399 -5.75 10.15 -16.73
N ASN A 400 -4.75 9.42 -17.22
CA ASN A 400 -3.57 9.96 -17.89
C ASN A 400 -3.92 10.70 -19.20
N GLU A 401 -4.89 10.21 -19.97
CA GLU A 401 -5.38 10.91 -21.17
C GLU A 401 -6.12 12.21 -20.84
N GLU A 402 -6.88 12.23 -19.73
CA GLU A 402 -7.67 13.40 -19.35
C GLU A 402 -6.81 14.50 -18.71
N ILE A 403 -5.74 14.18 -17.97
CA ILE A 403 -4.81 15.19 -17.42
C ILE A 403 -3.96 15.90 -18.49
N LEU A 404 -3.88 15.33 -19.70
CA LEU A 404 -3.15 15.91 -20.83
C LEU A 404 -3.99 16.87 -21.69
N LYS A 405 -5.30 16.97 -21.42
CA LYS A 405 -6.22 17.90 -22.09
C LYS A 405 -6.27 19.22 -21.36
#